data_AF-A0A392NGH3-F1
#
_entry.id   AF-A0A392NGH3-F1
#
_cell.length_a   1.000
_cell.length_b   1.000
_cell.length_c   1.000
_cell.angle_alpha   90.00
_cell.angle_beta   90.00
_cell.angle_gamma   90.00
#
_symmetry.space_group_name_H-M   'P 1'
#
loop_
_entity.id
_entity.type
_entity.pdbx_description
1 polymer ?
#
loop_
_entity_poly.entity_id
_entity_poly.type
_entity_poly.pdbx_seq_one_letter_code
_entity_poly.pdbx_strand_id
1 'polypeptide(L)'
;MMSGNDVWETVRDYPKVTDIGWGTKIPGYGKLHNWTKRSIFWDLPYWKDNLLRHNLDVMHIEKNFFDNVFNTVMNVAGKTKDNEKARNDLANLCVRGDLEMQPLPNGKWAKPKAKYSFTSEEAKLVCQWIKELKMPDGYASNLSRCADVTKGKMKGMKSHDCHIFMECLLPIAFRSLPTEIWKPLTELSCFFKDLCCNTLKLEDLVRMEQNIPIIICKLERIFPPGFFDSMEHIPIHLPNEAILGGPVQYRWMYPFER
;
A
#
# COMPACT_ATOMS: atom_id res chain seq x y z
N MET A 1 -12.04 1.03 17.18
CA MET A 1 -10.61 0.89 17.52
C MET A 1 -10.50 0.66 19.03
N MET A 2 -9.59 -0.19 19.51
CA MET A 2 -9.43 -0.43 20.96
C MET A 2 -8.93 0.84 21.67
N SER A 3 -9.46 1.13 22.86
CA SER A 3 -8.94 2.21 23.71
C SER A 3 -7.55 1.86 24.25
N GLY A 4 -6.83 2.85 24.76
CA GLY A 4 -5.52 2.59 25.39
C GLY A 4 -5.63 1.65 26.59
N ASN A 5 -6.73 1.72 27.34
CA ASN A 5 -7.01 0.79 28.43
C ASN A 5 -7.28 -0.63 27.92
N ASP A 6 -8.06 -0.79 26.85
CA ASP A 6 -8.32 -2.13 26.28
C ASP A 6 -7.02 -2.81 25.82
N VAL A 7 -6.13 -2.04 25.19
CA VAL A 7 -4.84 -2.56 24.75
C VAL A 7 -3.97 -2.87 25.97
N TRP A 8 -3.93 -2.02 26.98
CA TRP A 8 -3.19 -2.28 28.23
C TRP A 8 -3.65 -3.57 28.91
N GLU A 9 -4.95 -3.73 29.12
CA GLU A 9 -5.52 -4.95 29.73
C GLU A 9 -5.13 -6.21 28.94
N THR A 10 -4.99 -6.09 27.61
CA THR A 10 -4.54 -7.20 26.76
C THR A 10 -3.06 -7.52 26.93
N VAL A 11 -2.20 -6.51 27.05
CA VAL A 11 -0.73 -6.69 26.96
C VAL A 11 -0.02 -6.60 28.31
N ARG A 12 -0.67 -6.19 29.39
CA ARG A 12 -0.03 -5.90 30.68
C ARG A 12 0.75 -7.07 31.27
N ASP A 13 0.30 -8.29 31.00
CA ASP A 13 0.90 -9.53 31.52
C ASP A 13 1.94 -10.13 30.56
N TYR A 14 2.16 -9.49 29.39
CA TYR A 14 3.19 -9.92 28.45
C TYR A 14 4.59 -9.44 28.87
N PRO A 15 5.62 -10.27 28.64
CA PRO A 15 6.99 -9.89 28.92
C PRO A 15 7.42 -8.69 28.07
N LYS A 16 8.27 -7.82 28.62
CA LYS A 16 8.87 -6.71 27.87
C LYS A 16 9.92 -7.24 26.91
N VAL A 17 10.31 -6.38 25.96
CA VAL A 17 11.47 -6.63 25.10
C VAL A 17 12.77 -6.88 25.88
N THR A 18 12.88 -6.32 27.09
CA THR A 18 14.03 -6.49 27.99
C THR A 18 14.01 -7.81 28.75
N ASP A 19 12.84 -8.46 28.86
CA ASP A 19 12.64 -9.61 29.74
C ASP A 19 12.82 -10.93 28.99
N ILE A 20 12.67 -10.92 27.67
CA ILE A 20 12.77 -12.10 26.81
C ILE A 20 13.73 -11.89 25.65
N GLY A 21 14.49 -12.94 25.32
CA GLY A 21 15.41 -12.93 24.19
C GLY A 21 14.69 -12.85 22.84
N TRP A 22 15.40 -12.39 21.82
CA TRP A 22 14.91 -12.37 20.44
C TRP A 22 14.40 -13.76 20.00
N GLY A 23 13.21 -13.80 19.40
CA GLY A 23 12.60 -15.03 18.90
C GLY A 23 11.76 -15.82 19.92
N THR A 24 11.72 -15.40 21.19
CA THR A 24 10.84 -16.02 22.19
C THR A 24 9.37 -15.75 21.84
N LYS A 25 8.56 -16.82 21.77
CA LYS A 25 7.12 -16.74 21.50
C LYS A 25 6.35 -16.84 22.82
N ILE A 26 5.42 -15.92 23.03
CA ILE A 26 4.54 -15.95 24.21
C ILE A 26 3.40 -16.97 23.99
N PRO A 27 2.82 -17.54 25.07
CA PRO A 27 1.74 -18.50 24.96
C PRO A 27 0.58 -17.97 24.11
N GLY A 28 0.12 -18.75 23.13
CA GLY A 28 -0.97 -18.35 22.21
C GLY A 28 -0.51 -17.69 20.90
N TYR A 29 0.77 -17.37 20.75
CA TYR A 29 1.32 -16.78 19.52
C TYR A 29 1.05 -17.65 18.28
N GLY A 30 0.55 -17.04 17.22
CA GLY A 30 0.24 -17.67 15.93
C GLY A 30 -1.06 -18.48 15.91
N LYS A 31 -1.80 -18.52 17.03
CA LYS A 31 -3.14 -19.14 17.11
C LYS A 31 -4.19 -18.15 17.61
N LEU A 32 -3.95 -17.58 18.78
CA LEU A 32 -4.89 -16.65 19.44
C LEU A 32 -4.54 -15.19 19.15
N HIS A 33 -3.26 -14.88 19.00
CA HIS A 33 -2.77 -13.54 18.70
C HIS A 33 -1.41 -13.57 18.00
N ASN A 34 -0.95 -12.41 17.54
CA ASN A 34 0.39 -12.22 16.95
C ASN A 34 1.30 -11.30 17.78
N TRP A 35 0.92 -10.97 19.01
CA TRP A 35 1.78 -10.24 19.96
C TRP A 35 3.05 -11.01 20.31
N THR A 36 4.20 -10.36 20.23
CA THR A 36 5.50 -10.97 20.57
C THR A 36 6.01 -10.53 21.94
N LYS A 37 5.66 -9.31 22.37
CA LYS A 37 6.15 -8.67 23.60
C LYS A 37 5.32 -7.42 23.90
N ARG A 38 5.39 -6.96 25.15
CA ARG A 38 4.89 -5.66 25.58
C ARG A 38 5.92 -4.56 25.27
N SER A 39 5.46 -3.44 24.70
CA SER A 39 6.30 -2.25 24.52
C SER A 39 6.68 -1.63 25.87
N ILE A 40 7.91 -1.15 26.01
CA ILE A 40 8.38 -0.43 27.21
C ILE A 40 7.60 0.86 27.46
N PHE A 41 6.95 1.42 26.42
CA PHE A 41 6.13 2.62 26.59
C PHE A 41 4.94 2.40 27.51
N TRP A 42 4.47 1.15 27.68
CA TRP A 42 3.39 0.85 28.62
C TRP A 42 3.80 0.96 30.09
N ASP A 43 5.10 1.13 30.39
CA ASP A 43 5.54 1.48 31.75
C ASP A 43 5.31 2.96 32.08
N LEU A 44 5.07 3.80 31.06
CA LEU A 44 4.81 5.22 31.26
C LEU A 44 3.34 5.40 31.70
N PRO A 45 3.07 6.05 32.85
CA PRO A 45 1.72 6.13 33.42
C PRO A 45 0.67 6.74 32.48
N TYR A 46 1.10 7.66 31.60
CA TYR A 46 0.24 8.39 30.67
C TYR A 46 0.03 7.66 29.33
N TRP A 47 0.73 6.55 29.05
CA TRP A 47 0.71 5.94 27.73
C TRP A 47 -0.67 5.40 27.33
N LYS A 48 -1.41 4.88 28.32
CA LYS A 48 -2.80 4.44 28.17
C LYS A 48 -3.77 5.59 27.83
N ASP A 49 -3.41 6.82 28.22
CA ASP A 49 -4.23 8.02 28.03
C ASP A 49 -3.91 8.72 26.69
N ASN A 50 -2.79 8.35 26.04
CA ASN A 50 -2.42 8.91 24.75
C ASN A 50 -3.37 8.42 23.66
N LEU A 51 -4.04 9.35 22.97
CA LEU A 51 -4.94 9.05 21.86
C LEU A 51 -4.20 8.56 20.61
N LEU A 52 -3.01 9.14 20.35
CA LEU A 52 -2.16 8.78 19.22
C LEU A 52 -0.87 8.10 19.72
N ARG A 53 -0.95 6.77 19.88
CA ARG A 53 0.16 5.94 20.43
C ARG A 53 1.20 5.55 19.39
N HIS A 54 0.82 5.53 18.12
CA HIS A 54 1.70 5.17 17.01
C HIS A 54 1.58 6.26 15.96
N ASN A 55 2.70 6.64 15.35
CA ASN A 55 2.73 7.53 14.20
C ASN A 55 3.04 6.69 12.97
N LEU A 56 2.03 6.43 12.16
CA LEU A 56 2.16 5.65 10.94
C LEU A 56 2.97 6.46 9.93
N ASP A 57 3.97 5.81 9.35
CA ASP A 57 4.81 6.44 8.36
C ASP A 57 4.11 6.48 7.00
N VAL A 58 3.32 7.53 6.77
CA VAL A 58 2.56 7.72 5.52
C VAL A 58 3.47 7.69 4.30
N MET A 59 4.70 8.23 4.43
CA MET A 59 5.68 8.22 3.34
C MET A 59 5.95 6.78 2.86
N HIS A 60 6.29 5.90 3.81
CA HIS A 60 6.56 4.51 3.48
C HIS A 60 5.31 3.73 3.10
N ILE A 61 4.18 3.97 3.76
CA ILE A 61 2.93 3.26 3.47
C ILE A 61 2.48 3.54 2.03
N GLU A 62 2.39 4.81 1.65
CA GLU A 62 1.96 5.20 0.31
C GLU A 62 2.96 4.73 -0.74
N LYS A 63 4.26 4.84 -0.49
CA LYS A 63 5.28 4.29 -1.39
C LYS A 63 5.11 2.78 -1.60
N ASN A 64 4.90 2.00 -0.54
CA ASN A 64 4.69 0.55 -0.64
C ASN A 64 3.44 0.23 -1.45
N PHE A 65 2.33 0.92 -1.17
CA PHE A 65 1.08 0.73 -1.92
C PHE A 65 1.26 1.11 -3.40
N PHE A 66 1.90 2.26 -3.67
CA PHE A 66 2.26 2.68 -5.03
C PHE A 66 3.11 1.62 -5.73
N ASP A 67 4.19 1.15 -5.11
CA ASP A 67 5.08 0.15 -5.71
C ASP A 67 4.30 -1.13 -6.04
N ASN A 68 3.42 -1.58 -5.15
CA ASN A 68 2.61 -2.77 -5.36
C ASN A 68 1.59 -2.59 -6.50
N VAL A 69 0.86 -1.47 -6.51
CA VAL A 69 -0.05 -1.10 -7.62
C VAL A 69 0.71 -1.03 -8.94
N PHE A 70 1.77 -0.23 -8.98
CA PHE A 70 2.49 0.09 -10.20
C PHE A 70 3.15 -1.15 -10.80
N ASN A 71 3.88 -1.94 -9.99
CA ASN A 71 4.54 -3.14 -10.48
C ASN A 71 3.56 -4.24 -10.89
N THR A 72 2.37 -4.30 -10.26
CA THR A 72 1.33 -5.27 -10.61
C THR A 72 0.66 -4.89 -11.93
N VAL A 73 0.26 -3.63 -12.10
CA VAL A 73 -0.36 -3.12 -13.33
C VAL A 73 0.62 -3.17 -14.50
N MET A 74 1.87 -2.75 -14.30
CA MET A 74 2.92 -2.78 -15.33
C MET A 74 3.48 -4.19 -15.58
N ASN A 75 3.00 -5.20 -14.85
CA ASN A 75 3.44 -6.60 -14.92
C ASN A 75 4.97 -6.77 -14.84
N VAL A 76 5.61 -6.07 -13.90
CA VAL A 76 7.07 -6.07 -13.78
C VAL A 76 7.55 -7.39 -13.21
N ALA A 77 8.31 -8.14 -14.01
CA ALA A 77 8.86 -9.44 -13.61
C ALA A 77 9.66 -9.34 -12.30
N GLY A 78 9.33 -10.23 -11.36
CA GLY A 78 9.95 -10.30 -10.02
C GLY A 78 9.45 -9.26 -9.02
N LYS A 79 8.58 -8.32 -9.43
CA LYS A 79 8.00 -7.30 -8.53
C LYS A 79 6.48 -7.29 -8.50
N THR A 80 5.83 -7.80 -9.55
CA THR A 80 4.37 -7.94 -9.59
C THR A 80 3.87 -8.80 -8.44
N LYS A 81 2.79 -8.36 -7.78
CA LYS A 81 2.07 -9.18 -6.78
C LYS A 81 1.21 -10.25 -7.44
N ASP A 82 1.06 -10.20 -8.76
CA ASP A 82 0.41 -11.21 -9.58
C ASP A 82 1.38 -12.32 -10.00
N ASN A 83 1.79 -13.17 -9.05
CA ASN A 83 2.68 -14.30 -9.31
C ASN A 83 1.93 -15.64 -9.29
N GLU A 84 2.61 -16.73 -9.68
CA GLU A 84 2.00 -18.07 -9.76
C GLU A 84 1.42 -18.54 -8.41
N LYS A 85 2.09 -18.23 -7.29
CA LYS A 85 1.56 -18.56 -5.95
C LYS A 85 0.26 -17.82 -5.68
N ALA A 86 0.23 -16.52 -5.97
CA ALA A 86 -0.98 -15.72 -5.83
C ALA A 86 -2.13 -16.22 -6.72
N ARG A 87 -1.84 -16.80 -7.89
CA ARG A 87 -2.84 -17.44 -8.76
C ARG A 87 -3.34 -18.79 -8.24
N ASN A 88 -2.46 -19.59 -7.63
CA ASN A 88 -2.86 -20.82 -6.96
C ASN A 88 -3.73 -20.53 -5.72
N ASP A 89 -3.37 -19.52 -4.93
CA ASP A 89 -4.17 -19.07 -3.80
C ASP A 89 -5.51 -18.51 -4.27
N LEU A 90 -5.52 -17.76 -5.37
CA LEU A 90 -6.74 -17.24 -5.99
C LEU A 90 -7.69 -18.39 -6.38
N ALA A 91 -7.21 -19.49 -6.97
CA ALA A 91 -8.07 -20.63 -7.31
C ALA A 91 -8.72 -21.28 -6.06
N ASN A 92 -8.04 -21.25 -4.91
CA ASN A 92 -8.54 -21.83 -3.66
C ASN A 92 -9.46 -20.87 -2.88
N LEU A 93 -9.18 -19.57 -2.92
CA LEU A 93 -9.80 -18.56 -2.06
C LEU A 93 -10.80 -17.66 -2.78
N CYS A 94 -10.77 -17.60 -4.10
CA CYS A 94 -11.54 -16.66 -4.91
C CYS A 94 -12.22 -17.38 -6.08
N VAL A 95 -13.43 -16.94 -6.44
CA VAL A 95 -14.16 -17.48 -7.60
C VAL A 95 -13.87 -16.62 -8.83
N ARG A 96 -12.67 -16.77 -9.43
CA ARG A 96 -12.20 -16.00 -10.60
C ARG A 96 -11.51 -16.92 -11.63
N GLY A 97 -12.29 -17.80 -12.25
CA GLY A 97 -11.80 -18.83 -13.17
C GLY A 97 -11.05 -18.30 -14.39
N ASP A 98 -11.31 -17.07 -14.82
CA ASP A 98 -10.58 -16.41 -15.91
C ASP A 98 -9.12 -16.08 -15.57
N LEU A 99 -8.78 -16.10 -14.27
CA LEU A 99 -7.45 -15.85 -13.75
C LEU A 99 -6.73 -17.12 -13.28
N GLU A 100 -7.37 -18.28 -13.28
CA GLU A 100 -6.71 -19.51 -12.82
C GLU A 100 -5.57 -19.95 -13.75
N MET A 101 -4.58 -20.66 -13.19
CA MET A 101 -3.50 -21.25 -13.99
C MET A 101 -4.08 -22.29 -14.96
N GLN A 102 -3.68 -22.23 -16.22
CA GLN A 102 -4.19 -23.13 -17.26
C GLN A 102 -3.14 -24.17 -17.66
N PRO A 103 -3.51 -25.46 -17.78
CA PRO A 103 -2.60 -26.47 -18.28
C PRO A 103 -2.33 -26.26 -19.77
N LEU A 104 -1.07 -26.30 -20.17
CA LEU A 104 -0.63 -26.29 -21.56
C LEU A 104 -0.46 -27.72 -22.07
N PRO A 105 -0.56 -27.96 -23.40
CA PRO A 105 -0.38 -29.28 -24.00
C PRO A 105 0.98 -29.93 -23.73
N ASN A 106 2.00 -29.13 -23.39
CA ASN A 106 3.36 -29.58 -23.07
C ASN A 106 3.54 -29.96 -21.58
N GLY A 107 2.45 -30.04 -20.80
CA GLY A 107 2.49 -30.37 -19.37
C GLY A 107 2.92 -29.22 -18.46
N LYS A 108 3.23 -28.04 -19.01
CA LYS A 108 3.48 -26.82 -18.22
C LYS A 108 2.18 -26.10 -17.88
N TRP A 109 2.24 -25.15 -16.97
CA TRP A 109 1.13 -24.26 -16.64
C TRP A 109 1.37 -22.88 -17.24
N ALA A 110 0.30 -22.24 -17.72
CA ALA A 110 0.29 -20.87 -18.19
C ALA A 110 -0.50 -19.99 -17.21
N LYS A 111 0.01 -18.78 -16.97
CA LYS A 111 -0.71 -17.72 -16.26
C LYS A 111 -1.46 -16.85 -17.27
N PRO A 112 -2.81 -16.87 -17.32
CA PRO A 112 -3.56 -15.99 -18.22
C PRO A 112 -3.31 -14.51 -17.92
N LYS A 113 -3.30 -13.66 -18.97
CA LYS A 113 -3.17 -12.21 -18.82
C LYS A 113 -4.35 -11.68 -18.00
N ALA A 114 -4.06 -10.99 -16.91
CA ALA A 114 -5.09 -10.29 -16.14
C ALA A 114 -5.51 -8.99 -16.84
N LYS A 115 -6.80 -8.65 -16.76
CA LYS A 115 -7.33 -7.37 -17.27
C LYS A 115 -6.76 -6.14 -16.55
N TYR A 116 -6.29 -6.31 -15.31
CA TYR A 116 -5.63 -5.26 -14.52
C TYR A 116 -4.15 -5.09 -14.84
N SER A 117 -3.59 -5.90 -15.75
CA SER A 117 -2.18 -5.85 -16.12
C SER A 117 -1.99 -5.45 -17.58
N PHE A 118 -1.00 -4.61 -17.85
CA PHE A 118 -0.60 -4.21 -19.18
C PHE A 118 0.17 -5.32 -19.91
N THR A 119 0.07 -5.33 -21.23
CA THR A 119 1.05 -6.03 -22.07
C THR A 119 2.41 -5.34 -21.97
N SER A 120 3.44 -6.03 -22.47
CA SER A 120 4.76 -5.43 -22.65
C SER A 120 4.67 -4.12 -23.43
N GLU A 121 3.92 -4.07 -24.52
CA GLU A 121 3.78 -2.90 -25.40
C GLU A 121 3.07 -1.74 -24.68
N GLU A 122 1.98 -2.03 -23.97
CA GLU A 122 1.25 -1.05 -23.16
C GLU A 122 2.15 -0.47 -22.06
N ALA A 123 2.93 -1.31 -21.36
CA ALA A 123 3.88 -0.86 -20.35
C ALA A 123 5.01 0.03 -20.95
N LYS A 124 5.48 -0.27 -22.17
CA LYS A 124 6.46 0.57 -22.87
C LYS A 124 5.88 1.93 -23.22
N LEU A 125 4.61 2.02 -23.61
CA LEU A 125 3.94 3.30 -23.88
C LEU A 125 3.86 4.17 -22.62
N VAL A 126 3.53 3.58 -21.47
CA VAL A 126 3.54 4.30 -20.19
C VAL A 126 4.96 4.80 -19.87
N CYS A 127 5.99 3.96 -20.01
CA CYS A 127 7.37 4.40 -19.81
C CYS A 127 7.81 5.49 -20.80
N GLN A 128 7.37 5.43 -22.06
CA GLN A 128 7.65 6.46 -23.05
C GLN A 128 6.99 7.80 -22.67
N TRP A 129 5.72 7.76 -22.26
CA TRP A 129 5.01 8.93 -21.75
C TRP A 129 5.73 9.54 -20.54
N ILE A 130 6.17 8.74 -19.57
CA ILE A 130 6.94 9.23 -18.41
C ILE A 130 8.28 9.84 -18.86
N LYS A 131 8.90 9.31 -19.91
CA LYS A 131 10.17 9.82 -20.45
C LYS A 131 10.03 11.20 -21.08
N GLU A 132 8.87 11.50 -21.65
CA GLU A 132 8.54 12.78 -22.28
C GLU A 132 7.89 13.77 -21.30
N LEU A 133 7.45 13.28 -20.13
CA LEU A 133 6.80 14.08 -19.11
C LEU A 133 7.73 15.19 -18.59
N LYS A 134 7.23 16.43 -18.62
CA LYS A 134 7.87 17.60 -18.03
C LYS A 134 7.08 18.04 -16.81
N MET A 135 7.76 18.11 -15.66
CA MET A 135 7.20 18.61 -14.42
C MET A 135 7.68 20.04 -14.17
N PRO A 136 6.91 20.87 -13.44
CA PRO A 136 7.39 22.17 -12.97
C PRO A 136 8.69 22.03 -12.16
N ASP A 137 9.53 23.05 -12.22
CA ASP A 137 10.78 23.05 -11.47
C ASP A 137 10.53 22.92 -9.97
N GLY A 138 11.35 22.11 -9.30
CA GLY A 138 11.19 21.76 -7.88
C GLY A 138 10.01 20.86 -7.53
N TYR A 139 9.12 20.51 -8.48
CA TYR A 139 7.95 19.69 -8.19
C TYR A 139 8.27 18.21 -8.08
N ALA A 140 9.03 17.64 -9.02
CA ALA A 140 9.44 16.23 -9.02
C ALA A 140 10.93 16.11 -9.38
N SER A 141 11.56 14.96 -9.12
CA SER A 141 12.85 14.68 -9.74
C SER A 141 12.67 14.43 -11.25
N ASN A 142 13.77 14.35 -12.00
CA ASN A 142 13.71 14.07 -13.43
C ASN A 142 13.30 12.61 -13.69
N LEU A 143 11.98 12.35 -13.69
CA LEU A 143 11.36 11.03 -13.88
C LEU A 143 11.78 10.34 -15.18
N SER A 144 12.19 11.12 -16.20
CA SER A 144 12.65 10.55 -17.47
C SER A 144 13.88 9.65 -17.32
N ARG A 145 14.72 9.92 -16.31
CA ARG A 145 15.90 9.09 -15.97
C ARG A 145 15.51 7.75 -15.37
N CYS A 146 14.32 7.67 -14.78
CA CYS A 146 13.81 6.47 -14.14
C CYS A 146 13.14 5.51 -15.14
N ALA A 147 12.72 5.98 -16.31
CA ALA A 147 11.97 5.20 -17.29
C ALA A 147 12.87 4.35 -18.21
N ASP A 148 12.78 3.02 -18.08
CA ASP A 148 13.39 2.04 -19.00
C ASP A 148 12.35 1.57 -20.02
N VAL A 149 12.22 2.33 -21.11
CA VAL A 149 11.27 2.06 -22.20
C VAL A 149 11.54 0.70 -22.86
N THR A 150 12.79 0.26 -22.97
CA THR A 150 13.10 -1.04 -23.58
C THR A 150 12.55 -2.19 -22.75
N LYS A 151 12.64 -2.08 -21.41
CA LYS A 151 12.17 -3.12 -20.48
C LYS A 151 10.75 -2.89 -19.94
N GLY A 152 10.08 -1.80 -20.32
CA GLY A 152 8.73 -1.46 -19.85
C GLY A 152 8.63 -1.32 -18.32
N LYS A 153 9.65 -0.77 -17.66
CA LYS A 153 9.67 -0.63 -16.19
C LYS A 153 10.38 0.64 -15.72
N MET A 154 10.11 1.01 -14.47
CA MET A 154 10.78 2.11 -13.78
C MET A 154 11.96 1.62 -12.93
N LYS A 155 12.99 2.45 -12.77
CA LYS A 155 14.15 2.22 -11.89
C LYS A 155 14.55 3.49 -11.15
N GLY A 156 14.99 3.33 -9.92
CA GLY A 156 15.59 4.43 -9.15
C GLY A 156 14.64 5.58 -8.84
N MET A 157 13.32 5.35 -8.84
CA MET A 157 12.37 6.32 -8.29
C MET A 157 12.63 6.46 -6.79
N LYS A 158 12.74 7.70 -6.32
CA LYS A 158 12.78 7.98 -4.88
C LYS A 158 11.36 7.95 -4.32
N SER A 159 11.22 7.87 -2.99
CA SER A 159 9.92 7.91 -2.32
C SER A 159 9.10 9.08 -2.84
N HIS A 160 9.68 10.29 -2.87
CA HIS A 160 9.02 11.50 -3.38
C HIS A 160 8.46 11.40 -4.80
N ASP A 161 9.18 10.71 -5.70
CA ASP A 161 8.69 10.46 -7.06
C ASP A 161 7.47 9.52 -7.05
N CYS A 162 7.48 8.51 -6.18
CA CYS A 162 6.35 7.60 -5.97
C CYS A 162 5.11 8.33 -5.45
N HIS A 163 5.27 9.25 -4.49
CA HIS A 163 4.16 10.05 -3.95
C HIS A 163 3.52 10.93 -5.02
N ILE A 164 4.32 11.67 -5.79
CA ILE A 164 3.81 12.47 -6.91
C ILE A 164 3.07 11.59 -7.90
N PHE A 165 3.60 10.39 -8.15
CA PHE A 165 2.94 9.48 -9.05
C PHE A 165 1.60 9.02 -8.49
N MET A 166 1.57 8.55 -7.25
CA MET A 166 0.36 8.09 -6.57
C MET A 166 -0.71 9.17 -6.48
N GLU A 167 -0.36 10.38 -6.09
CA GLU A 167 -1.30 11.48 -5.86
C GLU A 167 -1.76 12.17 -7.15
N CYS A 168 -0.95 12.17 -8.22
CA CYS A 168 -1.23 12.99 -9.41
C CYS A 168 -1.19 12.23 -10.74
N LEU A 169 -0.23 11.32 -10.93
CA LEU A 169 0.04 10.75 -12.26
C LEU A 169 -0.62 9.38 -12.47
N LEU A 170 -0.92 8.63 -11.40
CA LEU A 170 -1.48 7.29 -11.46
C LEU A 170 -2.78 7.23 -12.29
N PRO A 171 -3.77 8.13 -12.12
CA PRO A 171 -4.99 8.11 -12.91
C PRO A 171 -4.73 8.37 -14.40
N ILE A 172 -3.71 9.17 -14.72
CA ILE A 172 -3.34 9.50 -16.10
C ILE A 172 -2.61 8.34 -16.74
N ALA A 173 -1.58 7.81 -16.06
CA ALA A 173 -0.75 6.72 -16.52
C ALA A 173 -1.57 5.48 -16.85
N PHE A 174 -2.58 5.18 -16.03
CA PHE A 174 -3.36 3.95 -16.11
C PHE A 174 -4.72 4.13 -16.78
N ARG A 175 -4.92 5.25 -17.50
CA ARG A 175 -6.20 5.61 -18.10
C ARG A 175 -6.73 4.60 -19.12
N SER A 176 -5.85 3.85 -19.77
CA SER A 176 -6.18 2.81 -20.76
C SER A 176 -6.74 1.53 -20.15
N LEU A 177 -6.65 1.34 -18.82
CA LEU A 177 -7.26 0.19 -18.15
C LEU A 177 -8.79 0.22 -18.26
N PRO A 178 -9.45 -0.96 -18.19
CA PRO A 178 -10.90 -1.03 -18.09
C PRO A 178 -11.44 -0.17 -16.95
N THR A 179 -12.62 0.41 -17.16
CA THR A 179 -13.19 1.40 -16.23
C THR A 179 -13.41 0.81 -14.84
N GLU A 180 -13.78 -0.46 -14.75
CA GLU A 180 -13.95 -1.18 -13.49
C GLU A 180 -12.64 -1.31 -12.67
N ILE A 181 -11.48 -1.25 -13.32
CA ILE A 181 -10.16 -1.31 -12.67
C ILE A 181 -9.60 0.10 -12.43
N TRP A 182 -9.73 0.97 -13.43
CA TRP A 182 -9.20 2.33 -13.38
C TRP A 182 -9.87 3.20 -12.31
N LYS A 183 -11.18 3.06 -12.10
CA LYS A 183 -11.93 3.86 -11.11
C LYS A 183 -11.43 3.63 -9.68
N PRO A 184 -11.32 2.39 -9.16
CA PRO A 184 -10.77 2.17 -7.81
C PRO A 184 -9.33 2.66 -7.63
N LEU A 185 -8.49 2.54 -8.67
CA LEU A 185 -7.12 3.10 -8.64
C LEU A 185 -7.13 4.62 -8.56
N THR A 186 -8.09 5.27 -9.22
CA THR A 186 -8.27 6.72 -9.17
C THR A 186 -8.80 7.16 -7.81
N GLU A 187 -9.76 6.43 -7.22
CA GLU A 187 -10.25 6.68 -5.87
C GLU A 187 -9.12 6.57 -4.83
N LEU A 188 -8.24 5.57 -4.97
CA LEU A 188 -7.05 5.41 -4.14
C LEU A 188 -6.07 6.58 -4.29
N SER A 189 -5.80 7.01 -5.53
CA SER A 189 -4.97 8.18 -5.83
C SER A 189 -5.53 9.46 -5.19
N CYS A 190 -6.84 9.70 -5.34
CA CYS A 190 -7.52 10.83 -4.70
C CYS A 190 -7.46 10.75 -3.17
N PHE A 191 -7.61 9.56 -2.57
CA PHE A 191 -7.49 9.40 -1.13
C PHE A 191 -6.13 9.88 -0.60
N PHE A 192 -5.03 9.44 -1.19
CA PHE A 192 -3.70 9.88 -0.75
C PHE A 192 -3.47 11.36 -1.03
N LYS A 193 -3.92 11.87 -2.19
CA LYS A 193 -3.85 13.29 -2.52
C LYS A 193 -4.58 14.15 -1.48
N ASP A 194 -5.80 13.77 -1.10
CA ASP A 194 -6.61 14.51 -0.13
C ASP A 194 -5.99 14.41 1.28
N LEU A 195 -5.46 13.24 1.65
CA LEU A 195 -4.78 13.04 2.93
C LEU A 195 -3.51 13.89 3.07
N CYS A 196 -2.76 14.04 1.98
CA CYS A 196 -1.48 14.76 1.94
C CYS A 196 -1.65 16.27 1.68
N CYS A 197 -2.88 16.77 1.60
CA CYS A 197 -3.15 18.20 1.44
C CYS A 197 -2.63 19.01 2.64
N ASN A 198 -2.20 20.26 2.35
CA ASN A 198 -1.63 21.15 3.36
C ASN A 198 -2.64 21.63 4.42
N THR A 199 -3.93 21.55 4.09
CA THR A 199 -5.05 21.97 4.90
C THR A 199 -6.07 20.84 4.91
N LEU A 200 -6.42 20.35 6.10
CA LEU A 200 -7.38 19.28 6.27
C LEU A 200 -8.64 19.80 6.96
N LYS A 201 -9.80 19.46 6.42
CA LYS A 201 -11.09 19.71 7.06
C LYS A 201 -11.55 18.44 7.76
N LEU A 202 -12.07 18.57 8.98
CA LEU A 202 -12.56 17.44 9.76
C LEU A 202 -13.63 16.64 9.00
N GLU A 203 -14.55 17.32 8.32
CA GLU A 203 -15.61 16.69 7.52
C GLU A 203 -15.06 15.82 6.39
N ASP A 204 -13.99 16.28 5.72
CA ASP A 204 -13.33 15.52 4.66
C ASP A 204 -12.63 14.29 5.24
N LEU A 205 -11.96 14.41 6.40
CA LEU A 205 -11.32 13.29 7.08
C LEU A 205 -12.31 12.21 7.54
N VAL A 206 -13.47 12.62 8.08
CA VAL A 206 -14.54 11.68 8.47
C VAL A 206 -15.08 10.95 7.24
N ARG A 207 -15.26 11.65 6.12
CA ARG A 207 -15.66 11.03 4.85
C ARG A 207 -14.59 10.06 4.33
N MET A 208 -13.31 10.41 4.46
CA MET A 208 -12.20 9.55 4.06
C MET A 208 -12.14 8.27 4.91
N GLU A 209 -12.35 8.36 6.22
CA GLU A 209 -12.40 7.21 7.14
C GLU A 209 -13.50 6.20 6.72
N GLN A 210 -14.65 6.70 6.25
CA GLN A 210 -15.74 5.87 5.76
C GLN A 210 -15.46 5.28 4.36
N ASN A 211 -14.75 6.01 3.51
CA ASN A 211 -14.52 5.63 2.12
C ASN A 211 -13.35 4.67 1.93
N ILE A 212 -12.26 4.80 2.69
CA ILE A 212 -11.05 4.00 2.48
C ILE A 212 -11.28 2.48 2.60
N PRO A 213 -12.10 1.94 3.52
CA PRO A 213 -12.40 0.51 3.53
C PRO A 213 -13.14 0.07 2.25
N ILE A 214 -14.01 0.92 1.71
CA ILE A 214 -14.74 0.65 0.46
C ILE A 214 -13.76 0.62 -0.72
N ILE A 215 -12.82 1.57 -0.79
CA ILE A 215 -11.78 1.61 -1.82
C ILE A 215 -10.94 0.32 -1.76
N ILE A 216 -10.47 -0.08 -0.57
CA ILE A 216 -9.71 -1.31 -0.38
C ILE A 216 -10.52 -2.53 -0.83
N CYS A 217 -11.78 -2.66 -0.42
CA CYS A 217 -12.63 -3.77 -0.86
C CYS A 217 -12.85 -3.79 -2.38
N LYS A 218 -12.95 -2.63 -3.05
CA LYS A 218 -13.02 -2.58 -4.52
C LYS A 218 -11.73 -3.12 -5.15
N LEU A 219 -10.57 -2.76 -4.59
CA LEU A 219 -9.27 -3.24 -5.06
C LEU A 219 -9.11 -4.75 -4.79
N GLU A 220 -9.55 -5.26 -3.64
CA GLU A 220 -9.53 -6.68 -3.27
C GLU A 220 -10.31 -7.54 -4.27
N ARG A 221 -11.40 -6.99 -4.83
CA ARG A 221 -12.18 -7.66 -5.88
C ARG A 221 -11.46 -7.72 -7.24
N ILE A 222 -10.42 -6.91 -7.44
CA ILE A 222 -9.69 -6.80 -8.71
C ILE A 222 -8.38 -7.59 -8.63
N PHE A 223 -7.55 -7.27 -7.65
CA PHE A 223 -6.20 -7.80 -7.50
C PHE A 223 -6.19 -9.17 -6.82
N PRO A 224 -5.13 -9.97 -7.01
CA PRO A 224 -5.03 -11.28 -6.39
C PRO A 224 -4.75 -11.16 -4.87
N PRO A 225 -5.04 -12.19 -4.06
CA PRO A 225 -4.84 -12.15 -2.61
C PRO A 225 -3.42 -11.75 -2.19
N GLY A 226 -2.40 -12.20 -2.92
CA GLY A 226 -1.00 -11.87 -2.63
C GLY A 226 -0.64 -10.39 -2.79
N PHE A 227 -1.54 -9.57 -3.34
CA PHE A 227 -1.39 -8.11 -3.38
C PHE A 227 -1.58 -7.46 -2.01
N PHE A 228 -2.49 -7.99 -1.19
CA PHE A 228 -2.90 -7.39 0.08
C PHE A 228 -2.07 -7.98 1.21
N ASP A 229 -0.91 -7.37 1.45
CA ASP A 229 -0.17 -7.58 2.68
C ASP A 229 -0.62 -6.58 3.76
N SER A 230 0.01 -6.59 4.92
CA SER A 230 -0.40 -5.70 6.01
C SER A 230 -0.37 -4.23 5.60
N MET A 231 0.52 -3.82 4.69
CA MET A 231 0.68 -2.42 4.29
C MET A 231 -0.54 -1.87 3.54
N GLU A 232 -1.19 -2.67 2.70
CA GLU A 232 -2.38 -2.24 1.94
C GLU A 232 -3.60 -2.00 2.83
N HIS A 233 -3.61 -2.56 4.05
CA HIS A 233 -4.70 -2.38 5.01
C HIS A 233 -4.47 -1.22 5.99
N ILE A 234 -3.23 -0.78 6.20
CA ILE A 234 -2.91 0.34 7.09
C ILE A 234 -3.62 1.67 6.71
N PRO A 235 -3.86 2.00 5.42
CA PRO A 235 -4.56 3.22 5.03
C PRO A 235 -5.89 3.48 5.75
N ILE A 236 -6.59 2.44 6.23
CA ILE A 236 -7.83 2.62 7.00
C ILE A 236 -7.64 3.42 8.30
N HIS A 237 -6.43 3.45 8.83
CA HIS A 237 -6.11 4.14 10.08
C HIS A 237 -5.66 5.59 9.87
N LEU A 238 -5.25 5.94 8.64
CA LEU A 238 -4.63 7.23 8.35
C LEU A 238 -5.57 8.43 8.54
N PRO A 239 -6.88 8.37 8.20
CA PRO A 239 -7.79 9.49 8.46
C PRO A 239 -7.92 9.79 9.95
N ASN A 240 -8.14 8.77 10.78
CA ASN A 240 -8.24 8.94 12.24
C ASN A 240 -6.91 9.45 12.83
N GLU A 241 -5.78 8.95 12.33
CA GLU A 241 -4.48 9.48 12.72
C GLU A 241 -4.31 10.96 12.34
N ALA A 242 -4.78 11.39 11.16
CA ALA A 242 -4.76 12.80 10.76
C ALA A 242 -5.74 13.67 11.57
N ILE A 243 -6.87 13.12 12.02
CA ILE A 243 -7.80 13.81 12.95
C ILE A 243 -7.09 14.11 14.28
N LEU A 244 -6.31 13.16 14.80
CA LEU A 244 -5.63 13.29 16.09
C LEU A 244 -4.31 14.07 16.00
N GLY A 245 -3.52 13.82 14.94
CA GLY A 245 -2.15 14.32 14.78
C GLY A 245 -2.02 15.50 13.82
N GLY A 246 -3.11 15.95 13.20
CA GLY A 246 -3.11 17.02 12.21
C GLY A 246 -2.50 16.62 10.85
N PRO A 247 -2.24 17.61 9.98
CA PRO A 247 -1.76 17.41 8.61
C PRO A 247 -0.53 16.51 8.53
N VAL A 248 -0.55 15.58 7.57
CA VAL A 248 0.51 14.58 7.42
C VAL A 248 1.86 15.26 7.24
N GLN A 249 1.94 16.39 6.53
CA GLN A 249 3.18 17.16 6.24
C GLN A 249 4.13 17.36 7.43
N TYR A 250 3.60 17.49 8.66
CA TYR A 250 4.40 17.68 9.87
C TYR A 250 4.93 16.38 10.48
N ARG A 251 4.52 15.24 9.94
CA ARG A 251 4.77 13.88 10.43
C ARG A 251 5.46 13.00 9.38
N TRP A 252 5.88 13.56 8.25
CA TRP A 252 6.67 12.86 7.24
C TRP A 252 8.09 12.61 7.69
N MET A 253 8.68 11.55 7.16
CA MET A 253 10.09 11.21 7.34
C MET A 253 11.03 11.90 6.35
N TYR A 254 10.52 12.62 5.33
CA TYR A 254 11.36 13.30 4.33
C TYR A 254 12.49 14.18 4.90
N PRO A 255 12.29 14.99 5.94
CA PRO A 255 13.37 15.84 6.46
C PRO A 255 14.52 15.03 7.05
N PHE A 256 14.26 13.80 7.47
CA PHE A 256 15.22 12.92 8.14
C PHE A 256 15.91 11.93 7.18
N GLU A 257 15.25 11.60 6.06
CA GLU A 257 15.73 10.59 5.09
C GLU A 257 16.29 11.18 3.78
N ARG A 258 16.42 12.50 3.71
CA ARG A 258 16.97 13.21 2.55
C ARG A 258 18.49 13.21 2.48
#